data_AF-A0A845FTR1-F1
#
_entry.id   AF-A0A845FTR1-F1
#
_cell.length_a   1.000
_cell.length_b   1.000
_cell.length_c   1.000
_cell.angle_alpha   90.00
_cell.angle_beta   90.00
_cell.angle_gamma   90.00
#
_symmetry.space_group_name_H-M   'P 1'
#
loop_
_entity.id
_entity.type
_entity.pdbx_description
1 polymer ?
#
loop_
_entity_poly.entity_id
_entity_poly.type
_entity_poly.pdbx_seq_one_letter_code
_entity_poly.pdbx_strand_id
1 'polypeptide(L)'
;MIKPVKTKAQIREEIENQIQAYLDLGGEVARFQPGHSGRDSNEPLPKPPHIERNPEPQARTPVLSEIQAIEARRQRKKAVPNRRRRRDSEKKTLLTDDFGEPLRWITE
;
A
#
# COMPACT_ATOMS: atom_id res chain seq x y z
N MET A 1 35.61 -10.97 15.71
CA MET A 1 34.99 -10.14 16.78
C MET A 1 33.87 -9.32 16.17
N ILE A 2 32.63 -9.49 16.62
CA ILE A 2 31.47 -8.73 16.12
C ILE A 2 31.53 -7.33 16.74
N LYS A 3 31.54 -6.29 15.90
CA LYS A 3 31.51 -4.90 16.41
C LYS A 3 30.15 -4.67 17.07
N PRO A 4 30.11 -4.09 18.29
CA PRO A 4 28.84 -3.82 18.97
C PRO A 4 27.98 -2.88 18.13
N VAL A 5 26.69 -3.19 18.04
CA VAL A 5 25.72 -2.37 17.30
C VAL A 5 25.53 -1.05 18.04
N LYS A 6 25.81 0.08 17.37
CA LYS A 6 25.68 1.41 17.95
C LYS A 6 24.22 1.70 18.29
N THR A 7 23.98 2.30 19.45
CA THR A 7 22.64 2.79 19.82
C THR A 7 22.31 4.06 19.05
N LYS A 8 21.02 4.42 18.97
CA LYS A 8 20.60 5.69 18.34
C LYS A 8 21.23 6.92 19.01
N ALA A 9 21.53 6.85 20.31
CA ALA A 9 22.19 7.95 21.02
C ALA A 9 23.64 8.11 20.54
N GLN A 10 24.39 7.01 20.43
CA GLN A 10 25.76 7.00 19.94
C GLN A 10 25.87 7.49 18.49
N ILE A 11 24.90 7.13 17.64
CA ILE A 11 24.85 7.61 16.25
C ILE A 11 24.62 9.13 16.20
N ARG A 12 23.77 9.68 17.07
CA ARG A 12 23.54 11.13 17.13
C ARG A 12 24.79 11.90 17.55
N GLU A 13 25.46 11.41 18.60
CA GLU A 13 26.70 12.00 19.09
C GLU A 13 27.81 11.97 18.02
N GLU A 14 27.92 10.89 17.27
CA GLU A 14 28.87 10.78 16.16
C GLU A 14 28.59 11.79 15.04
N ILE A 15 27.32 11.97 14.66
CA ILE A 15 26.93 12.95 13.64
C ILE A 15 27.23 14.37 14.13
N GLU A 16 26.92 14.67 15.39
CA GLU A 16 27.16 15.99 15.98
C GLU A 16 28.65 16.32 16.04
N ASN A 17 29.49 15.34 16.40
CA ASN A 17 30.95 15.48 16.35
C ASN A 17 31.47 15.70 14.92
N GLN A 18 30.90 15.03 13.91
CA GLN A 18 31.27 15.24 12.50
C GLN A 18 30.90 16.64 12.03
N ILE A 19 29.73 17.15 12.44
CA ILE A 19 29.29 18.51 12.12
C ILE A 19 30.21 19.52 12.79
N GLN A 20 30.52 19.35 14.08
CA GLN A 20 31.38 20.29 14.81
C GLN A 20 32.79 20.31 14.22
N ALA A 21 33.38 19.15 13.95
CA ALA A 21 34.70 19.06 13.31
C ALA A 21 34.72 19.74 11.94
N TYR A 22 33.63 19.62 11.17
CA TYR A 22 33.48 20.29 9.88
C TYR A 22 33.42 21.82 10.01
N LEU A 23 32.70 22.33 11.02
CA LEU A 23 32.60 23.76 11.30
C LEU A 23 33.93 24.33 11.82
N ASP A 24 34.62 23.61 12.71
CA ASP A 24 35.88 24.03 13.33
C ASP A 24 37.03 24.15 12.31
N LEU A 25 37.03 23.32 11.27
CA LEU A 25 38.02 23.34 10.18
C LEU A 25 37.82 24.48 9.17
N GLY A 26 36.86 25.39 9.39
CA GLY A 26 36.62 26.52 8.50
C GLY A 26 35.72 26.22 7.30
N GLY A 27 35.08 25.05 7.27
CA GLY A 27 33.86 24.80 6.50
C GLY A 27 33.90 25.14 5.01
N GLU A 28 34.83 24.58 4.24
CA GLU A 28 34.71 24.60 2.79
C GLU A 28 33.83 23.44 2.31
N VAL A 29 32.65 23.75 1.77
CA VAL A 29 31.81 22.75 1.10
C VAL A 29 32.38 22.57 -0.30
N ALA A 30 32.95 21.40 -0.58
CA ALA A 30 33.35 21.05 -1.94
C ALA A 30 32.13 21.12 -2.87
N ARG A 31 32.10 22.12 -3.75
CA ARG A 31 31.05 22.26 -4.76
C ARG A 31 31.41 21.40 -5.97
N PHE A 32 30.62 20.37 -6.21
CA PHE A 32 30.73 19.56 -7.42
C PHE A 32 29.69 20.02 -8.44
N GLN A 33 30.04 19.97 -9.72
CA GLN A 33 29.10 20.18 -10.82
C GLN A 33 27.97 19.13 -10.73
N PRO A 34 26.70 19.51 -10.95
CA PRO A 34 25.61 18.53 -11.07
C PRO A 34 25.97 17.44 -12.09
N GLY A 35 25.79 16.17 -11.72
CA GLY A 35 26.16 15.03 -12.57
C GLY A 35 27.59 14.49 -12.37
N HIS A 36 28.47 15.23 -11.67
CA HIS A 36 29.82 14.76 -11.31
C HIS A 36 29.83 13.77 -10.13
N SER A 37 28.70 13.61 -9.43
CA SER A 37 28.54 12.59 -8.38
C SER A 37 28.28 11.19 -8.94
N GLY A 38 28.28 11.02 -10.27
CA GLY A 38 28.23 9.73 -10.92
C GLY A 38 29.55 8.98 -10.75
N ARG A 39 29.51 7.65 -10.83
CA ARG A 39 30.74 6.83 -10.86
C ARG A 39 31.34 6.92 -12.27
N ASP A 40 32.65 7.11 -12.36
CA ASP A 40 33.35 7.11 -13.66
C ASP A 40 33.33 5.74 -14.34
N SER A 41 33.29 4.67 -13.54
CA SER A 41 33.22 3.30 -14.02
C SER A 41 31.81 2.74 -13.90
N ASN A 42 31.36 2.03 -14.94
CA ASN A 42 30.13 1.23 -14.93
C ASN A 42 30.32 -0.08 -14.12
N GLU A 43 31.11 -0.02 -13.05
CA GLU A 43 31.37 -1.15 -12.19
C GLU A 43 30.08 -1.52 -11.42
N PRO A 44 29.84 -2.82 -11.23
CA PRO A 44 28.77 -3.27 -10.36
C PRO A 44 28.89 -2.59 -9.00
N LEU A 45 27.77 -2.06 -8.50
CA LEU A 45 27.69 -1.55 -7.13
C LEU A 45 28.29 -2.59 -6.17
N PRO A 46 29.13 -2.20 -5.20
CA PRO A 46 29.56 -3.13 -4.16
C PRO A 46 28.31 -3.72 -3.53
N LYS A 47 28.27 -5.06 -3.43
CA LYS A 47 27.12 -5.76 -2.86
C LYS A 47 26.80 -5.09 -1.52
N PRO A 48 25.56 -4.60 -1.31
CA PRO A 48 25.22 -3.93 -0.07
C PRO A 48 25.57 -4.87 1.08
N PRO A 49 26.28 -4.40 2.13
CA PRO A 49 26.76 -5.25 3.23
C PRO A 49 25.65 -5.89 4.08
N HIS A 50 24.38 -5.73 3.68
CA HIS A 50 23.19 -6.11 4.44
C HIS A 50 22.18 -6.93 3.63
N ILE A 51 22.50 -7.33 2.38
CA ILE A 51 21.73 -8.36 1.67
C ILE A 51 22.53 -9.66 1.67
N GLU A 52 23.14 -9.99 2.81
CA GLU A 52 23.24 -11.40 3.16
C GLU A 52 21.80 -11.84 3.43
N ARG A 53 21.22 -12.65 2.53
CA ARG A 53 20.06 -13.47 2.88
C ARG A 53 20.40 -14.08 4.23
N ASN A 54 19.63 -13.73 5.26
CA ASN A 54 19.81 -14.20 6.63
C ASN A 54 20.24 -15.68 6.57
N PRO A 55 21.45 -16.05 7.03
CA PRO A 55 22.01 -17.40 6.80
C PRO A 55 21.13 -18.49 7.41
N GLU A 56 20.26 -18.12 8.35
CA GLU A 56 19.21 -18.97 8.87
C GLU A 56 17.82 -18.50 8.41
N PRO A 57 17.01 -19.38 7.81
CA PRO A 57 15.61 -19.09 7.57
C PRO A 57 14.94 -18.85 8.92
N GLN A 58 14.60 -17.58 9.18
CA GLN A 58 13.92 -17.19 10.41
C GLN A 58 12.65 -18.02 10.56
N ALA A 59 12.53 -18.78 11.64
CA ALA A 59 11.34 -19.56 11.94
C ALA A 59 10.14 -18.61 12.11
N ARG A 60 9.25 -18.62 11.13
CA ARG A 60 8.03 -17.80 11.16
C ARG A 60 6.91 -18.58 11.84
N THR A 61 6.18 -17.93 12.73
CA THR A 61 4.94 -18.47 13.28
C THR A 61 3.85 -18.43 12.20
N PRO A 62 3.22 -19.56 11.83
CA PRO A 62 2.12 -19.56 10.88
C PRO A 62 0.89 -18.88 11.49
N VAL A 63 0.32 -17.90 10.78
CA VAL A 63 -0.89 -17.14 11.18
C VAL A 63 -2.12 -17.54 10.34
N LEU A 64 -2.23 -18.83 10.04
CA LEU A 64 -3.27 -19.37 9.17
C LEU A 64 -4.67 -19.20 9.77
N SER A 65 -4.80 -19.34 11.09
CA SER A 65 -6.05 -19.14 11.84
C SER A 65 -6.58 -17.72 11.73
N GLU A 66 -5.69 -16.73 11.79
CA GLU A 66 -6.00 -15.31 11.71
C GLU A 66 -6.50 -14.95 10.31
N ILE A 67 -5.85 -15.50 9.27
CA ILE A 67 -6.28 -15.35 7.87
C ILE A 67 -7.69 -15.92 7.70
N GLN A 68 -7.95 -17.14 8.19
CA GLN A 68 -9.28 -17.77 8.14
C GLN A 68 -10.35 -16.92 8.86
N ALA A 69 -10.04 -16.37 10.02
CA ALA A 69 -10.97 -15.51 10.77
C ALA A 69 -11.29 -14.21 10.00
N ILE A 70 -10.29 -13.60 9.35
CA ILE A 70 -10.48 -12.41 8.51
C ILE A 70 -11.36 -12.72 7.30
N GLU A 71 -11.13 -13.85 6.62
CA GLU A 71 -11.92 -14.27 5.47
C GLU A 71 -13.37 -14.56 5.84
N ALA A 72 -13.61 -15.28 6.94
CA ALA A 72 -14.95 -15.53 7.46
C ALA A 72 -15.70 -14.21 7.75
N ARG A 73 -15.02 -13.21 8.32
CA ARG A 73 -15.59 -11.88 8.55
C ARG A 73 -15.92 -11.14 7.26
N ARG A 74 -15.08 -11.28 6.22
CA ARG A 74 -15.32 -10.68 4.90
C ARG A 74 -16.51 -11.33 4.19
N GLN A 75 -16.65 -12.64 4.29
CA GLN A 75 -17.75 -13.38 3.65
C GLN A 75 -19.11 -13.06 4.29
N ARG A 76 -19.18 -12.92 5.62
CA ARG A 76 -20.42 -12.54 6.34
C ARG A 76 -20.96 -11.15 5.95
N LYS A 77 -20.11 -10.27 5.40
CA LYS A 77 -20.51 -8.93 4.90
C LYS A 77 -21.08 -8.92 3.49
N LYS A 78 -21.09 -10.05 2.77
CA LYS A 78 -21.89 -10.16 1.55
C LYS A 78 -23.35 -10.20 2.00
N ALA A 79 -23.95 -9.01 2.13
CA ALA A 79 -25.38 -8.87 2.26
C ALA A 79 -26.00 -9.72 1.16
N VAL A 80 -26.79 -10.73 1.55
CA VAL A 80 -27.72 -11.36 0.63
C VAL A 80 -28.44 -10.20 -0.04
N PRO A 81 -28.43 -10.10 -1.38
CA PRO A 81 -29.13 -9.01 -2.04
C PRO A 81 -30.56 -9.11 -1.52
N ASN A 82 -30.94 -8.13 -0.70
CA ASN A 82 -32.29 -8.06 -0.18
C ASN A 82 -33.13 -8.07 -1.45
N ARG A 83 -33.83 -9.18 -1.71
CA ARG A 83 -34.69 -9.32 -2.87
C ARG A 83 -35.66 -8.18 -2.68
N ARG A 84 -35.39 -7.05 -3.34
CA ARG A 84 -36.30 -5.92 -3.37
C ARG A 84 -37.58 -6.59 -3.83
N ARG A 85 -38.57 -6.71 -2.92
CA ARG A 85 -39.92 -7.04 -3.33
C ARG A 85 -40.14 -6.11 -4.50
N ARG A 86 -40.34 -6.68 -5.70
CA ARG A 86 -40.68 -5.89 -6.88
C ARG A 86 -41.78 -4.98 -6.38
N ARG A 87 -41.46 -3.69 -6.20
CA ARG A 87 -42.49 -2.69 -5.92
C ARG A 87 -43.43 -2.90 -7.08
N ASP A 88 -44.65 -3.27 -6.74
CA ASP A 88 -45.75 -3.51 -7.66
C ASP A 88 -45.65 -2.42 -8.71
N SER A 89 -45.08 -2.77 -9.86
CA SER A 89 -44.79 -1.80 -10.90
C SER A 89 -46.14 -1.51 -11.48
N GLU A 90 -46.64 -0.28 -11.26
CA GLU A 90 -47.88 0.28 -11.79
C GLU A 90 -48.29 -0.49 -13.04
N LYS A 91 -49.34 -1.33 -12.89
CA LYS A 91 -49.78 -2.20 -13.96
C LYS A 91 -50.33 -1.30 -15.05
N LYS A 92 -49.68 -1.32 -16.21
CA LYS A 92 -50.16 -0.59 -17.37
C LYS A 92 -51.19 -1.46 -18.07
N THR A 93 -52.43 -0.97 -18.14
CA THR A 93 -53.53 -1.61 -18.86
C THR A 93 -53.77 -0.84 -20.16
N LEU A 94 -53.92 -1.55 -21.28
CA LEU A 94 -54.22 -0.93 -22.57
C LEU A 94 -55.71 -0.60 -22.63
N LEU A 95 -56.05 0.68 -22.69
CA LEU A 95 -57.42 1.13 -22.87
C LEU A 95 -57.84 0.91 -24.32
N THR A 96 -58.96 0.24 -24.51
CA THR A 96 -59.58 -0.06 -25.81
C THR A 96 -60.92 0.65 -25.95
N ASP A 97 -61.26 1.09 -27.16
CA ASP A 97 -62.57 1.64 -27.51
C ASP A 97 -63.65 0.54 -27.61
N ASP A 98 -64.92 0.90 -27.78
CA ASP A 98 -66.08 -0.01 -27.89
C ASP A 98 -65.96 -1.04 -29.05
N PHE A 99 -65.05 -0.78 -30.00
CA PHE A 99 -64.70 -1.69 -31.10
C PHE A 99 -63.39 -2.49 -30.86
N GLY A 100 -62.77 -2.37 -29.69
CA GLY A 100 -61.54 -3.09 -29.34
C GLY A 100 -60.26 -2.47 -29.93
N GLU A 101 -60.33 -1.25 -30.48
CA GLU A 101 -59.16 -0.55 -31.00
C GLU A 101 -58.33 0.09 -29.86
N PRO A 102 -56.99 -0.06 -29.87
CA PRO A 102 -56.15 0.40 -28.77
C PRO A 102 -56.01 1.93 -28.77
N LEU A 103 -56.42 2.57 -27.69
CA LEU A 103 -56.36 4.03 -27.52
C LEU A 103 -55.06 4.46 -26.83
N ARG A 104 -54.84 4.02 -25.57
CA ARG A 104 -53.67 4.42 -24.77
C ARG A 104 -53.41 3.50 -23.59
N TRP A 105 -52.18 3.48 -23.10
CA TRP A 105 -51.83 2.82 -21.86
C TRP A 105 -52.19 3.70 -20.65
N ILE A 106 -52.92 3.15 -19.70
CA ILE A 106 -53.20 3.78 -18.41
C ILE A 106 -52.51 2.99 -17.30
N THR A 107 -52.00 3.69 -16.30
CA THR A 107 -51.49 3.09 -15.06
C THR A 107 -52.64 2.93 -14.07
N GLU A 108 -52.86 1.72 -13.56
CA GLU A 108 -53.74 1.47 -12.39
C GLU A 108 -53.18 2.07 -11.09
#